data_AF-A0A2S1R180-F1
#
_entry.id   AF-A0A2S1R180-F1
#
_cell.length_a   1.000
_cell.length_b   1.000
_cell.length_c   1.000
_cell.angle_alpha   90.00
_cell.angle_beta   90.00
_cell.angle_gamma   90.00
#
_symmetry.space_group_name_H-M   'P 1'
#
loop_
_entity.id
_entity.type
_entity.pdbx_description
1 polymer ?
#
loop_
_entity_poly.entity_id
_entity_poly.type
_entity_poly.pdbx_seq_one_letter_code
_entity_poly.pdbx_strand_id
1 'polypeptide(L)'
;MRYVYLLLAGWLLVSCVQPTTTRNITFTLSAKGIPPGSTASVRGGDKPLSWQQDTPMQLDSIAGQYRLTVTMATGYRFTEYKYVVNGQFEFPEGANRKAVFGADKEVVLNDTFNTR
;
A
#
# COMPACT_ATOMS: atom_id res chain seq x y z
N MET A 1 -43.73 15.25 -20.00
CA MET A 1 -43.17 13.86 -19.93
C MET A 1 -42.09 13.58 -20.98
N ARG A 2 -42.13 14.17 -22.19
CA ARG A 2 -41.14 13.91 -23.27
C ARG A 2 -39.69 14.34 -22.96
N TYR A 3 -39.48 15.41 -22.20
CA TYR A 3 -38.14 15.93 -21.87
C TYR A 3 -37.44 15.21 -20.70
N VAL A 4 -38.18 14.41 -19.93
CA VAL A 4 -37.63 13.66 -18.78
C VAL A 4 -36.68 12.55 -19.25
N TYR A 5 -37.02 11.88 -20.36
CA TYR A 5 -36.19 10.85 -20.96
C TYR A 5 -34.88 11.39 -21.56
N LEU A 6 -34.87 12.64 -22.05
CA LEU A 6 -33.66 13.29 -22.57
C LEU A 6 -32.69 13.71 -21.46
N LEU A 7 -33.20 14.13 -20.29
CA LEU A 7 -32.38 14.43 -19.11
C LEU A 7 -31.79 13.17 -18.48
N LEU A 8 -32.53 12.05 -18.47
CA LEU A 8 -32.02 10.76 -17.97
C LEU A 8 -30.91 10.17 -18.85
N ALA A 9 -31.00 10.36 -20.17
CA ALA A 9 -30.00 9.85 -21.12
C ALA A 9 -28.64 10.58 -21.02
N GLY A 10 -28.65 11.87 -20.65
CA GLY A 10 -27.41 12.66 -20.51
C GLY A 10 -26.52 12.23 -19.34
N TRP A 11 -27.09 11.63 -18.29
CA TRP A 11 -26.34 11.21 -17.09
C TRP A 11 -25.50 9.95 -17.31
N LEU A 12 -25.77 9.17 -18.37
CA LEU A 12 -25.03 7.95 -18.68
C LEU A 12 -23.69 8.20 -19.40
N LEU A 13 -23.40 9.44 -19.82
CA LEU A 13 -22.20 9.77 -20.62
C LEU A 13 -21.02 10.31 -19.80
N VAL A 14 -21.18 10.53 -18.49
CA VAL A 14 -20.10 10.98 -17.58
C VAL A 14 -19.47 9.81 -16.83
N SER A 15 -18.97 8.79 -17.56
CA SER A 15 -18.06 7.81 -16.97
C SER A 15 -16.64 8.41 -16.93
N CYS A 16 -16.35 9.22 -15.91
CA CYS A 16 -14.99 9.67 -15.65
C CYS A 16 -14.18 8.47 -15.09
N VAL A 17 -13.60 7.65 -15.96
CA VAL A 17 -12.64 6.63 -15.54
C VAL A 17 -11.29 7.32 -15.32
N GLN A 18 -10.84 7.32 -14.06
CA GLN A 18 -9.54 7.86 -13.70
C GLN A 18 -8.42 6.99 -14.28
N PRO A 19 -7.47 7.55 -15.06
CA PRO A 19 -6.40 6.76 -15.66
C PRO A 19 -5.54 6.11 -14.58
N THR A 20 -5.36 4.80 -14.68
CA THR A 20 -4.52 4.01 -13.78
C THR A 20 -3.06 4.14 -14.20
N THR A 21 -2.15 4.35 -13.24
CA THR A 21 -0.71 4.46 -13.48
C THR A 21 0.06 3.43 -12.66
N THR A 22 1.13 2.91 -13.23
CA THR A 22 2.06 2.03 -12.52
C THR A 22 2.94 2.82 -11.56
N ARG A 23 3.04 2.34 -10.31
CA ARG A 23 3.86 2.89 -9.23
C ARG A 23 4.73 1.79 -8.63
N ASN A 24 5.99 2.11 -8.38
CA ASN A 24 6.92 1.23 -7.68
C ASN A 24 7.05 1.72 -6.23
N ILE A 25 6.89 0.82 -5.27
CA ILE A 25 7.15 1.11 -3.86
C ILE A 25 8.21 0.15 -3.34
N THR A 26 9.24 0.70 -2.74
CA THR A 26 10.24 -0.06 -1.99
C THR A 26 10.03 0.19 -0.50
N PHE A 27 9.48 -0.81 0.18
CA PHE A 27 9.32 -0.85 1.62
C PHE A 27 10.64 -1.27 2.27
N THR A 28 11.11 -0.46 3.22
CA THR A 28 12.26 -0.78 4.07
C THR A 28 11.82 -0.66 5.52
N LEU A 29 11.99 -1.72 6.30
CA LEU A 29 11.63 -1.77 7.71
C LEU A 29 12.86 -2.11 8.55
N SER A 30 13.21 -1.25 9.51
CA SER A 30 14.33 -1.51 10.41
C SER A 30 14.11 -2.80 11.21
N ALA A 31 15.13 -3.67 11.27
CA ALA A 31 15.10 -4.85 12.13
C ALA A 31 15.39 -4.50 13.61
N LYS A 32 15.72 -3.24 13.93
CA LYS A 32 16.00 -2.81 15.29
C LYS A 32 14.74 -2.94 16.15
N GLY A 33 14.85 -3.66 17.27
CA GLY A 33 13.72 -3.93 18.16
C GLY A 33 12.81 -5.06 17.72
N ILE A 34 13.06 -5.67 16.56
CA ILE A 34 12.41 -6.91 16.12
C ILE A 34 13.27 -8.09 16.61
N PRO A 35 12.69 -9.12 17.27
CA PRO A 35 13.44 -10.28 17.72
C PRO A 35 14.13 -11.01 16.55
N PRO A 36 15.37 -11.49 16.70
CA PRO A 36 16.04 -12.29 15.68
C PRO A 36 15.21 -13.51 15.27
N GLY A 37 15.23 -13.83 13.96
CA GLY A 37 14.43 -14.94 13.41
C GLY A 37 12.95 -14.62 13.15
N SER A 38 12.50 -13.40 13.45
CA SER A 38 11.15 -12.97 13.11
C SER A 38 10.93 -12.86 11.60
N THR A 39 9.68 -13.03 11.20
CA THR A 39 9.22 -12.75 9.84
C THR A 39 8.55 -11.38 9.80
N ALA A 40 8.81 -10.61 8.74
CA ALA A 40 8.16 -9.34 8.49
C ALA A 40 7.45 -9.38 7.13
N SER A 41 6.32 -8.70 7.05
CA SER A 41 5.48 -8.66 5.87
C SER A 41 4.73 -7.33 5.78
N VAL A 42 4.18 -7.05 4.61
CA VAL A 42 3.32 -5.90 4.34
C VAL A 42 1.96 -6.38 3.89
N ARG A 43 0.91 -5.73 4.41
CA ARG A 43 -0.46 -5.79 3.88
C ARG A 43 -0.88 -4.41 3.40
N GLY A 44 -1.79 -4.35 2.44
CA GLY A 44 -2.21 -3.08 1.85
C GLY A 44 -3.45 -3.18 0.98
N GLY A 45 -3.94 -2.01 0.55
CA GLY A 45 -5.21 -1.88 -0.18
C GLY A 45 -5.12 -2.09 -1.70
N ASP A 46 -3.95 -1.87 -2.29
CA ASP A 46 -3.76 -1.97 -3.74
C ASP A 46 -2.94 -3.22 -4.12
N LYS A 47 -3.31 -3.88 -5.23
CA LYS A 47 -2.57 -5.03 -5.75
C LYS A 47 -1.13 -4.64 -6.11
N PRO A 48 -0.13 -5.51 -5.84
CA PRO A 48 -0.27 -6.91 -5.42
C PRO A 48 -0.48 -7.11 -3.92
N LEU A 49 -0.49 -6.05 -3.11
CA LEU A 49 -0.78 -6.16 -1.69
C LEU A 49 -2.25 -6.51 -1.45
N SER A 50 -2.52 -7.10 -0.28
CA SER A 50 -3.86 -7.44 0.17
C SER A 50 -3.95 -7.28 1.68
N TRP A 51 -5.11 -6.86 2.19
CA TRP A 51 -5.40 -6.88 3.63
C TRP A 51 -5.62 -8.30 4.17
N GLN A 52 -5.89 -9.27 3.30
CA GLN A 52 -6.16 -10.66 3.66
C GLN A 52 -4.91 -11.54 3.64
N GLN A 53 -3.84 -11.12 2.96
CA GLN A 53 -2.65 -11.94 2.74
C GLN A 53 -1.37 -11.17 3.05
N ASP A 54 -0.47 -11.79 3.82
CA ASP A 54 0.87 -11.27 4.07
C ASP A 54 1.73 -11.31 2.81
N THR A 55 2.29 -10.16 2.43
CA THR A 55 3.33 -10.09 1.41
C THR A 55 4.69 -10.09 2.12
N PRO A 56 5.47 -11.19 2.06
CA PRO A 56 6.69 -11.34 2.85
C PRO A 56 7.77 -10.33 2.43
N MET A 57 8.47 -9.79 3.42
CA MET A 57 9.68 -8.98 3.22
C MET A 57 10.91 -9.87 3.42
N GLN A 58 11.99 -9.58 2.69
CA GLN A 58 13.27 -10.27 2.83
C GLN A 58 14.18 -9.53 3.79
N LEU A 59 14.80 -10.23 4.74
CA LEU A 59 15.79 -9.66 5.64
C LEU A 59 17.12 -9.47 4.90
N ASP A 60 17.57 -8.22 4.80
CA ASP A 60 18.95 -7.86 4.49
C ASP A 60 19.72 -7.80 5.81
N SER A 61 20.47 -8.86 6.12
CA SER A 61 21.22 -9.00 7.37
C SER A 61 22.43 -8.09 7.45
N ILE A 62 22.97 -7.63 6.31
CA ILE A 62 24.11 -6.70 6.25
C ILE A 62 23.63 -5.30 6.60
N ALA A 63 22.51 -4.87 6.03
CA ALA A 63 21.94 -3.55 6.30
C ALA A 63 21.07 -3.50 7.57
N GLY A 64 20.69 -4.65 8.13
CA GLY A 64 19.86 -4.73 9.34
C GLY A 64 18.40 -4.28 9.11
N GLN A 65 17.85 -4.61 7.93
CA GLN A 65 16.52 -4.16 7.52
C GLN A 65 15.79 -5.22 6.70
N TYR A 66 14.46 -5.29 6.85
CA TYR A 66 13.61 -6.02 5.93
C TYR A 66 13.29 -5.15 4.72
N ARG A 67 13.28 -5.75 3.52
CA ARG A 67 13.01 -5.06 2.25
C ARG A 67 11.99 -5.81 1.40
N LEU A 68 11.12 -5.04 0.74
CA LEU A 68 10.18 -5.53 -0.27
C LEU A 68 9.98 -4.44 -1.32
N THR A 69 10.11 -4.77 -2.59
CA THR A 69 9.72 -3.88 -3.69
C THR A 69 8.52 -4.46 -4.42
N VAL A 70 7.47 -3.66 -4.59
CA VAL A 70 6.28 -4.03 -5.36
C VAL A 70 5.99 -2.99 -6.42
N THR A 71 5.41 -3.46 -7.52
CA THR A 71 4.88 -2.63 -8.59
C THR A 71 3.36 -2.74 -8.56
N MET A 72 2.68 -1.62 -8.35
CA MET A 72 1.22 -1.55 -8.28
C MET A 72 0.64 -0.69 -9.39
N ALA A 73 -0.57 -1.02 -9.84
CA ALA A 73 -1.32 -0.23 -10.79
C ALA A 73 -2.48 0.43 -10.06
N THR A 74 -2.43 1.76 -9.90
CA THR A 74 -3.45 2.50 -9.16
C THR A 74 -3.77 3.85 -9.82
N GLY A 75 -5.03 4.25 -9.75
CA GLY A 75 -5.44 5.61 -10.13
C GLY A 75 -5.13 6.63 -9.03
N TYR A 76 -4.99 6.18 -7.78
CA TYR A 76 -4.89 7.07 -6.62
C TYR A 76 -3.50 7.70 -6.48
N ARG A 77 -3.44 8.79 -5.71
CA ARG A 77 -2.20 9.49 -5.34
C ARG A 77 -1.50 8.90 -4.11
N PHE A 78 -2.12 7.90 -3.48
CA PHE A 78 -1.54 7.20 -2.36
C PHE A 78 -2.08 5.77 -2.31
N THR A 79 -1.40 4.92 -1.56
CA THR A 79 -1.91 3.62 -1.13
C THR A 79 -1.80 3.51 0.39
N GLU A 80 -2.67 2.70 0.98
CA GLU A 80 -2.62 2.37 2.41
C GLU A 80 -1.94 1.02 2.62
N TYR A 81 -1.11 0.95 3.66
CA TYR A 81 -0.39 -0.25 4.03
C TYR A 81 -0.18 -0.34 5.54
N LYS A 82 0.20 -1.54 6.00
CA LYS A 82 0.57 -1.80 7.39
C LYS A 82 1.59 -2.93 7.45
N TYR A 83 2.58 -2.80 8.32
CA TYR A 83 3.53 -3.87 8.60
C TYR A 83 2.92 -4.94 9.50
N VAL A 84 3.35 -6.18 9.29
CA VAL A 84 3.02 -7.34 10.12
C VAL A 84 4.31 -8.05 10.47
N VAL A 85 4.57 -8.23 11.77
CA VAL A 85 5.73 -8.97 12.29
C VAL A 85 5.22 -10.16 13.08
N ASN A 86 5.64 -11.37 12.71
CA ASN A 86 5.18 -12.63 13.32
C ASN A 86 3.63 -12.73 13.42
N GLY A 87 2.92 -12.28 12.39
CA GLY A 87 1.46 -12.28 12.34
C GLY A 87 0.77 -11.18 13.14
N GLN A 88 1.52 -10.29 13.81
CA GLN A 88 0.97 -9.16 14.55
C GLN A 88 1.10 -7.87 13.73
N PHE A 89 -0.01 -7.16 13.57
CA PHE A 89 -0.03 -5.84 12.95
C PHE A 89 0.71 -4.81 13.80
N GLU A 90 1.41 -3.89 13.15
CA GLU A 90 1.72 -2.61 13.78
C GLU A 90 0.41 -1.86 14.09
N PHE A 91 0.41 -1.03 15.14
CA PHE A 91 -0.73 -0.19 15.54
C PHE A 91 -2.11 -0.88 15.38
N PRO A 92 -2.42 -1.98 16.07
CA PRO A 92 -3.60 -2.81 15.77
C PRO A 92 -4.91 -2.01 15.68
N GLU A 93 -5.10 -1.04 16.57
CA GLU A 93 -6.26 -0.12 16.60
C GLU A 93 -5.99 1.24 15.94
N GLY A 94 -4.76 1.47 15.49
CA GLY A 94 -4.34 2.71 14.85
C GLY A 94 -4.57 2.73 13.35
N ALA A 95 -4.51 3.93 12.78
CA ALA A 95 -4.65 4.15 11.35
C ALA A 95 -3.58 3.39 10.53
N ASN A 96 -3.94 3.03 9.30
CA ASN A 96 -2.99 2.50 8.32
C ASN A 96 -1.97 3.57 7.93
N ARG A 97 -0.75 3.15 7.61
CA ARG A 97 0.24 4.04 6.99
C ARG A 97 -0.19 4.38 5.57
N LYS A 98 0.27 5.53 5.07
CA LYS A 98 0.01 6.00 3.72
C LYS A 98 1.31 6.21 2.97
N ALA A 99 1.45 5.57 1.82
CA ALA A 99 2.52 5.85 0.88
C ALA A 99 1.98 6.82 -0.18
N VAL A 100 2.46 8.06 -0.18
CA VAL A 100 2.03 9.10 -1.13
C VAL A 100 2.93 9.08 -2.36
N PHE A 101 2.33 9.01 -3.55
CA PHE A 101 3.04 9.00 -4.82
C PHE A 101 3.37 10.42 -5.26
N GLY A 102 4.66 10.68 -5.49
CA GLY A 102 5.14 11.90 -6.11
C GLY A 102 4.88 11.94 -7.63
N ALA A 103 5.45 12.95 -8.27
CA ALA A 103 5.53 13.01 -9.73
C ALA A 103 6.31 11.80 -10.25
N ASP A 104 7.35 11.41 -9.53
CA ASP A 104 8.14 10.22 -9.79
C ASP A 104 7.29 8.98 -9.51
N LYS A 105 7.34 8.01 -10.42
CA LYS A 105 6.56 6.77 -10.32
C LYS A 105 7.11 5.81 -9.25
N GLU A 106 8.01 6.27 -8.40
CA GLU A 106 8.73 5.48 -7.41
C GLU A 106 8.65 6.13 -6.03
N VAL A 107 8.49 5.30 -4.99
CA VAL A 107 8.50 5.72 -3.59
C VAL A 107 9.37 4.75 -2.80
N VAL A 108 10.27 5.28 -1.98
CA VAL A 108 11.07 4.49 -1.03
C VAL A 108 10.65 4.87 0.38
N LEU A 109 10.23 3.88 1.17
CA LEU A 109 9.76 4.05 2.54
C LEU A 109 10.79 3.47 3.50
N ASN A 110 11.16 4.23 4.52
CA ASN A 110 12.10 3.81 5.56
C ASN A 110 11.42 3.91 6.93
N ASP A 111 10.93 2.78 7.41
CA ASP A 111 10.06 2.71 8.57
C ASP A 111 10.68 1.90 9.72
N THR A 112 10.13 2.08 10.91
CA THR A 112 10.39 1.22 12.09
C THR A 112 9.07 0.65 12.57
N PHE A 113 9.09 -0.63 12.95
CA PHE A 113 7.91 -1.33 13.45
C PHE A 113 7.53 -0.79 14.84
N ASN A 114 6.25 -0.47 15.04
CA ASN A 114 5.76 -0.02 16.33
C ASN A 114 4.36 -0.59 16.63
N THR A 115 4.15 -1.04 17.86
CA THR A 115 2.88 -1.59 18.33
C THR A 115 2.09 -0.64 19.23
N ARG A 116 2.68 0.50 19.60
CA ARG A 116 2.08 1.52 20.49
C ARG A 116 1.71 2.78 19.73
#